data_AF-A0A433Q977-F1
#
_entry.id   AF-A0A433Q977-F1
#
_cell.length_a   1.000
_cell.length_b   1.000
_cell.length_c   1.000
_cell.angle_alpha   90.00
_cell.angle_beta   90.00
_cell.angle_gamma   90.00
#
_symmetry.space_group_name_H-M   'P 1'
#
loop_
_entity.id
_entity.type
_entity.pdbx_description
1 polymer ?
#
loop_
_entity_poly.entity_id
_entity_poly.type
_entity_poly.pdbx_seq_one_letter_code
_entity_poly.pdbx_strand_id
1 'polypeptide(L)'
;MAYGNSFNDLDAPDWGFAILQAIKRSGYHGVNLHQIYVDECQDNNMCDYAVLIKLISDPNGLFFAGDTAQPVARGSLFRFADLSSFVFRHEHQHPSVLAGHRKPVQLRLSQLTTNFRSHDGILTRQTSFSCQLLHHSFPSTVDVLDKEHGIVDGSKPMFFSDFTANRFLSLFCFGESSDQTIEFGAEQCGLCQIVKVFAKGLEFNDTLLYNFWEDSPAWKVVLSTIEESDNQRYPQFDHKKHAILSDELKQLYVAVTRARSHPWIFDENVECSEPMKKVWLSNGLVKVVNKSDELLFLGTKSSDAEWDKQGRNLFERQQYEHAVFCFTKSNNQAARELSEAYMLLDNARRLVSQLAGQNDIKDAFRPSGAADCYQFVKMYREAGQRFKRAMMLQQAVLAFKAGGYFDELVDILCSEPNVVAFDVSNKVLDDIVKYYLEDNKLQRRVDLYNKSKNNSIKTGNVLRSLDRLQDAAELYAKNQEYVAKRNGVSTWLLFDISQPQLVS
;
A
#
# COMPACT_ATOMS: atom_id res chain seq x y z
N MET A 1 20.59 -30.43 10.64
CA MET A 1 19.15 -30.24 10.43
C MET A 1 18.93 -28.78 10.07
N ALA A 2 18.75 -28.50 8.78
CA ALA A 2 18.43 -27.16 8.29
C ALA A 2 16.92 -26.98 8.46
N TYR A 3 16.50 -26.07 9.34
CA TYR A 3 15.12 -25.65 9.43
C TYR A 3 14.80 -24.82 8.19
N GLY A 4 13.94 -25.36 7.32
CA GLY A 4 13.27 -24.59 6.29
C GLY A 4 12.21 -23.73 6.97
N ASN A 5 12.51 -22.47 7.22
CA ASN A 5 11.49 -21.49 7.53
C ASN A 5 10.98 -20.95 6.20
N SER A 6 9.67 -21.08 5.97
CA SER A 6 9.02 -20.38 4.88
C SER A 6 9.07 -18.88 5.18
N PHE A 7 9.31 -18.03 4.19
CA PHE A 7 9.38 -16.58 4.37
C PHE A 7 8.09 -15.95 4.96
N ASN A 8 6.98 -16.70 4.99
CA ASN A 8 5.70 -16.29 5.56
C ASN A 8 5.62 -16.36 7.10
N ASP A 9 6.64 -16.89 7.77
CA ASP A 9 6.66 -17.05 9.23
C ASP A 9 7.49 -15.97 9.95
N LEU A 10 8.04 -14.99 9.22
CA LEU A 10 8.92 -13.95 9.79
C LEU A 10 8.12 -12.67 10.07
N ASP A 11 8.13 -12.24 11.32
CA ASP A 11 7.57 -10.94 11.72
C ASP A 11 8.57 -9.79 11.55
N ALA A 12 8.13 -8.54 11.72
CA ALA A 12 9.01 -7.37 11.57
C ALA A 12 10.27 -7.43 12.46
N PRO A 13 10.17 -7.83 13.74
CA PRO A 13 11.35 -8.13 14.57
C PRO A 13 12.31 -9.16 13.99
N ASP A 14 11.81 -10.26 13.42
CA ASP A 14 12.65 -11.29 12.79
C ASP A 14 13.46 -10.73 11.63
N TRP A 15 12.85 -9.87 10.81
CA TRP A 15 13.53 -9.17 9.73
C TRP A 15 14.61 -8.22 10.24
N GLY A 16 14.30 -7.40 11.26
CA GLY A 16 15.27 -6.52 11.89
C GLY A 16 16.46 -7.29 12.45
N PHE A 17 16.21 -8.43 13.09
CA PHE A 17 17.25 -9.32 13.59
C PHE A 17 18.09 -9.94 12.47
N ALA A 18 17.47 -10.44 11.40
CA ALA A 18 18.17 -11.03 10.26
C ALA A 18 19.11 -10.00 9.59
N ILE A 19 18.64 -8.77 9.39
CA ILE A 19 19.44 -7.66 8.86
C ILE A 19 20.62 -7.36 9.80
N LEU A 20 20.36 -7.24 11.10
CA LEU A 20 21.41 -7.01 12.09
C LEU A 20 22.50 -8.09 12.05
N GLN A 21 22.11 -9.36 11.91
CA GLN A 21 23.07 -10.47 11.81
C GLN A 21 23.86 -10.43 10.50
N ALA A 22 23.23 -10.09 9.38
CA ALA A 22 23.92 -9.93 8.11
C ALA A 22 24.99 -8.83 8.18
N ILE A 23 24.65 -7.68 8.77
CA ILE A 23 25.58 -6.57 9.01
C ILE A 23 26.71 -6.99 9.94
N LYS A 24 26.42 -7.72 11.02
CA LYS A 24 27.48 -8.20 11.95
C LYS A 24 28.46 -9.18 11.30
N ARG A 25 27.98 -10.02 10.38
CA ARG A 25 28.83 -11.03 9.70
C ARG A 25 29.68 -10.42 8.60
N SER A 26 29.08 -9.54 7.80
CA SER A 26 29.68 -9.07 6.55
C SER A 26 30.16 -7.63 6.63
N GLY A 27 29.77 -6.87 7.65
CA GLY A 27 29.88 -5.42 7.66
C GLY A 27 28.80 -4.75 6.81
N TYR A 28 28.58 -3.46 7.04
CA TYR A 28 27.74 -2.63 6.18
C TYR A 28 28.62 -1.98 5.11
N HIS A 29 28.33 -2.25 3.83
CA HIS A 29 29.06 -1.73 2.67
C HIS A 29 28.23 -0.73 1.84
N GLY A 30 27.11 -0.27 2.40
CA GLY A 30 26.24 0.69 1.72
C GLY A 30 26.74 2.13 1.84
N VAL A 31 25.84 3.07 1.56
CA VAL A 31 26.12 4.51 1.65
C VAL A 31 26.40 4.89 3.10
N ASN A 32 27.46 5.65 3.32
CA ASN A 32 27.77 6.17 4.64
C ASN A 32 26.65 7.12 5.13
N LEU A 33 25.97 6.73 6.21
CA LEU A 33 24.93 7.54 6.85
C LEU A 33 25.55 8.37 7.97
N HIS A 34 25.54 9.69 7.79
CA HIS A 34 26.07 10.64 8.77
C HIS A 34 25.01 11.04 9.81
N GLN A 35 23.74 11.08 9.40
CA GLN A 35 22.62 11.49 10.25
C GLN A 35 21.40 10.64 9.93
N ILE A 36 20.65 10.26 10.97
CA ILE A 36 19.41 9.51 10.87
C ILE A 36 18.37 10.20 11.75
N TYR A 37 17.28 10.60 11.13
CA TYR A 37 16.11 11.18 11.79
C TYR A 37 14.98 10.16 11.74
N VAL A 38 14.44 9.80 12.90
CA VAL A 38 13.27 8.93 13.00
C VAL A 38 12.16 9.73 13.66
N ASP A 39 11.10 9.96 12.89
CA ASP A 39 9.84 10.47 13.41
C ASP A 39 8.96 9.30 13.86
N GLU A 40 8.01 9.54 14.76
CA GLU A 40 7.10 8.52 15.33
C GLU A 40 7.86 7.30 15.87
N CYS A 41 8.98 7.54 16.55
CA CYS A 41 9.93 6.52 16.98
C CYS A 41 9.28 5.41 17.84
N GLN A 42 8.20 5.70 18.54
CA GLN A 42 7.46 4.72 19.33
C GLN A 42 6.83 3.56 18.53
N ASP A 43 6.76 3.68 17.19
CA ASP A 43 6.24 2.64 16.30
C ASP A 43 7.31 1.64 15.86
N ASN A 44 8.57 1.87 16.18
CA ASN A 44 9.69 0.98 15.87
C ASN A 44 9.97 0.00 17.01
N ASN A 45 10.40 -1.21 16.64
CA ASN A 45 10.88 -2.20 17.58
C ASN A 45 12.33 -1.90 18.00
N MET A 46 12.74 -2.40 19.18
CA MET A 46 14.13 -2.23 19.67
C MET A 46 15.19 -2.81 18.71
N CYS A 47 14.85 -3.85 17.95
CA CYS A 47 15.72 -4.41 16.92
C CYS A 47 15.97 -3.45 15.75
N ASP A 48 14.99 -2.60 15.40
CA ASP A 48 15.13 -1.64 14.31
C ASP A 48 16.19 -0.59 14.69
N TYR A 49 16.15 -0.11 15.93
CA TYR A 49 17.18 0.78 16.47
C TYR A 49 18.56 0.11 16.50
N ALA A 50 18.63 -1.18 16.81
CA ALA A 50 19.89 -1.92 16.76
C ALA A 50 20.50 -1.90 15.35
N VAL A 51 19.66 -2.01 14.31
CA VAL A 51 20.08 -1.86 12.92
C VAL A 51 20.53 -0.43 12.65
N LEU A 52 19.71 0.59 12.94
CA LEU A 52 20.02 2.00 12.67
C LEU A 52 21.35 2.44 13.30
N ILE A 53 21.60 2.06 14.56
CA ILE A 53 22.87 2.35 15.25
C ILE A 53 24.06 1.67 14.58
N LYS A 54 23.88 0.53 13.91
CA LYS A 54 24.95 -0.12 13.13
C LYS A 54 25.16 0.48 11.75
N LEU A 55 24.19 1.21 11.21
CA LEU A 55 24.30 1.87 9.91
C LEU A 55 24.95 3.26 10.01
N ILE A 56 24.83 3.93 11.15
CA ILE A 56 25.35 5.28 11.32
C ILE A 56 26.84 5.29 11.62
N SER A 57 27.57 6.22 10.98
CA SER A 57 29.01 6.37 11.21
C SER A 57 29.34 7.25 12.41
N ASP A 58 28.53 8.27 12.67
CA ASP A 58 28.64 9.13 13.86
C ASP A 58 27.40 8.95 14.74
N PRO A 59 27.53 8.35 15.94
CA PRO A 59 26.40 8.17 16.85
C PRO A 59 25.73 9.49 17.29
N ASN A 60 26.41 10.64 17.17
CA ASN A 60 25.79 11.95 17.43
C ASN A 60 24.81 12.40 16.34
N GLY A 61 24.79 11.72 15.19
CA GLY A 61 23.85 11.98 14.11
C GLY A 61 22.47 11.35 14.29
N LEU A 62 22.22 10.66 15.41
CA LEU A 62 20.92 10.05 15.71
C LEU A 62 19.97 11.10 16.31
N PHE A 63 18.79 11.25 15.71
CA PHE A 63 17.71 12.08 16.22
C PHE A 63 16.40 11.29 16.19
N PHE A 64 15.76 11.15 17.35
CA PHE A 64 14.51 10.42 17.52
C PHE A 64 13.45 11.38 18.05
N ALA A 65 12.31 11.44 17.34
CA ALA A 65 11.14 12.20 17.74
C ALA A 65 9.93 11.26 17.82
N GLY A 66 9.06 11.49 18.80
CA GLY A 66 7.87 10.66 19.01
C GLY A 66 7.14 10.99 20.30
N ASP A 67 6.03 10.29 20.53
CA ASP A 67 5.20 10.37 21.75
C ASP A 67 4.84 8.95 22.20
N THR A 68 5.28 8.57 23.39
CA THR A 68 5.12 7.20 23.93
C THR A 68 3.65 6.83 24.22
N ALA A 69 2.77 7.82 24.36
CA ALA A 69 1.34 7.63 24.49
C ALA A 69 0.60 7.47 23.14
N GLN A 70 1.29 7.67 22.00
CA GLN A 70 0.72 7.59 20.65
C GLN A 70 1.27 6.45 19.77
N PRO A 71 1.28 5.17 20.19
CA PRO A 71 1.67 4.09 19.29
C PRO A 71 0.58 3.75 18.26
N VAL A 72 1.00 3.31 17.08
CA VAL A 72 0.14 2.64 16.07
C VAL A 72 -0.08 1.18 16.43
N ALA A 73 1.00 0.50 16.81
CA ALA A 73 0.98 -0.92 17.08
C ALA A 73 0.30 -1.20 18.43
N ARG A 74 -0.71 -2.08 18.41
CA ARG A 74 -1.25 -2.67 19.65
C ARG A 74 -0.14 -3.39 20.39
N GLY A 75 -0.10 -3.23 21.71
CA GLY A 75 0.92 -3.80 22.57
C GLY A 75 2.27 -3.09 22.51
N SER A 76 2.36 -1.87 21.93
CA SER A 76 3.62 -1.12 21.99
C SER A 76 3.98 -0.77 23.44
N LEU A 77 5.15 -1.25 23.85
CA LEU A 77 5.78 -1.01 25.16
C LEU A 77 6.92 0.02 25.05
N PHE A 78 6.98 0.77 23.96
CA PHE A 78 8.10 1.68 23.71
C PHE A 78 8.21 2.76 24.80
N ARG A 79 9.44 2.96 25.28
CA ARG A 79 9.82 4.08 26.13
C ARG A 79 11.14 4.68 25.68
N PHE A 80 11.24 6.01 25.74
CA PHE A 80 12.50 6.74 25.62
C PHE A 80 13.53 6.28 26.64
N ALA A 81 13.10 5.91 27.86
CA ALA A 81 13.98 5.30 28.86
C ALA A 81 14.61 3.98 28.38
N ASP A 82 13.83 3.14 27.68
CA ASP A 82 14.32 1.85 27.15
C ASP A 82 15.27 2.07 25.98
N LEU A 83 14.94 2.98 25.05
CA LEU A 83 15.83 3.36 23.94
C LEU A 83 17.13 3.98 24.45
N SER A 84 17.06 4.88 25.44
CA SER A 84 18.23 5.52 26.06
C SER A 84 19.12 4.49 26.75
N SER A 85 18.53 3.56 27.49
CA SER A 85 19.24 2.45 28.14
C SER A 85 19.86 1.49 27.12
N PHE A 86 19.22 1.28 25.98
CA PHE A 86 19.75 0.49 24.89
C PHE A 86 20.97 1.14 24.24
N VAL A 87 20.88 2.42 23.86
CA VAL A 87 22.01 3.18 23.29
C VAL A 87 23.17 3.25 24.29
N PHE A 88 22.88 3.55 25.56
CA PHE A 88 23.90 3.59 26.62
C PHE A 88 24.70 2.28 26.69
N ARG A 89 24.02 1.13 26.75
CA ARG A 89 24.68 -0.19 26.81
C ARG A 89 25.51 -0.48 25.57
N HIS A 90 25.00 -0.14 24.39
CA HIS A 90 25.72 -0.35 23.13
C HIS A 90 26.98 0.51 23.05
N GLU A 91 26.88 1.79 23.40
CA GLU A 91 27.98 2.74 23.37
C GLU A 91 29.11 2.38 24.35
N HIS A 92 28.75 1.89 25.55
CA HIS A 92 29.74 1.43 26.54
C HIS A 92 30.47 0.14 26.13
N GLN A 93 29.92 -0.61 25.18
CA GLN A 93 30.55 -1.81 24.61
C GLN A 93 31.28 -1.51 23.29
N HIS A 94 31.25 -0.27 22.81
CA HIS A 94 31.85 0.08 21.53
C HIS A 94 33.39 0.01 21.62
N PRO A 95 34.09 -0.65 20.67
CA PRO A 95 35.55 -0.81 20.73
C PRO A 95 36.32 0.50 20.89
N SER A 96 35.94 1.55 20.14
CA SER A 96 36.57 2.88 20.26
C SER A 96 36.33 3.57 21.61
N VAL A 97 35.25 3.23 22.32
CA VAL A 97 34.98 3.76 23.66
C VAL A 97 35.80 2.99 24.69
N LEU A 98 35.81 1.66 24.61
CA LEU A 98 36.62 0.78 25.47
C LEU A 98 38.11 1.06 25.33
N ALA A 99 38.59 1.37 24.12
CA ALA A 99 39.97 1.77 23.86
C ALA A 99 40.28 3.24 24.26
N GLY A 100 39.30 4.01 24.72
CA GLY A 100 39.47 5.41 25.13
C GLY A 100 39.66 6.40 23.97
N HIS A 101 39.44 5.99 22.72
CA HIS A 101 39.55 6.87 21.55
C HIS A 101 38.42 7.88 21.44
N ARG A 102 37.24 7.59 22.02
CA ARG A 102 36.12 8.52 22.11
C ARG A 102 35.31 8.31 23.38
N LYS A 103 34.56 9.33 23.79
CA LYS A 103 33.57 9.22 24.87
C LYS A 103 32.31 8.48 24.36
N PRO A 104 31.60 7.75 25.23
CA PRO A 104 30.31 7.17 24.89
C PRO A 104 29.30 8.28 24.60
N VAL A 105 28.49 8.10 23.57
CA VAL A 105 27.37 8.99 23.26
C VAL A 105 26.17 8.60 24.14
N GLN A 106 25.43 9.59 24.60
CA GLN A 106 24.20 9.40 25.35
C GLN A 106 23.09 10.22 24.70
N LEU A 107 21.92 9.60 24.54
CA LEU A 107 20.74 10.31 24.08
C LEU A 107 20.33 11.35 25.10
N ARG A 108 20.10 12.58 24.63
CA ARG A 108 19.57 13.68 25.44
C ARG A 108 18.08 13.80 25.17
N LEU A 109 17.27 13.52 26.18
CA LEU A 109 15.83 13.75 26.11
C LEU A 109 15.57 15.26 26.20
N SER A 110 14.94 15.82 25.17
CA SER A 110 14.45 17.20 25.15
C SER A 110 12.95 17.15 24.97
N GLN A 111 12.21 17.76 25.89
CA GLN A 111 10.74 17.73 25.89
C GLN A 111 10.18 19.02 25.30
N LEU A 112 9.17 18.89 24.44
CA LEU A 112 8.42 20.02 23.88
C LEU A 112 7.09 20.12 24.61
N THR A 113 7.01 20.99 25.62
CA THR A 113 5.83 21.09 26.50
C THR A 113 4.78 22.08 26.01
N THR A 114 5.13 22.96 25.07
CA THR A 114 4.20 23.94 24.49
C THR A 114 3.56 23.38 23.22
N ASN A 115 2.25 23.18 23.26
CA ASN A 115 1.48 22.71 22.12
C ASN A 115 0.85 23.90 21.40
N PHE A 116 1.24 24.09 20.13
CA PHE A 116 0.76 25.17 19.27
C PHE A 116 -0.49 24.78 18.44
N ARG A 117 -0.92 23.51 18.54
CA ARG A 117 -1.93 22.93 17.65
C ARG A 117 -3.31 22.91 18.30
N SER A 118 -3.36 22.52 19.58
CA SER A 118 -4.58 22.37 20.36
C SER A 118 -4.57 23.27 21.60
N HIS A 119 -5.75 23.65 22.06
CA HIS A 119 -5.92 24.50 23.24
C HIS A 119 -5.92 23.70 24.55
N ASP A 120 -5.75 24.37 25.68
CA ASP A 120 -5.67 23.74 27.01
C ASP A 120 -6.92 22.96 27.44
N GLY A 121 -8.08 23.31 26.89
CA GLY A 121 -9.32 22.55 27.11
C GLY A 121 -9.23 21.07 26.74
N ILE A 122 -8.38 20.71 25.78
CA ILE A 122 -8.14 19.33 25.32
C ILE A 122 -6.92 18.75 26.04
N LEU A 123 -5.82 19.50 26.09
CA LEU A 123 -4.50 19.02 26.51
C LEU A 123 -4.34 18.93 28.04
N THR A 124 -4.69 20.00 28.76
CA THR A 124 -4.41 20.03 30.20
C THR A 124 -5.35 19.09 31.00
N ARG A 125 -6.47 18.67 30.39
CA ARG A 125 -7.55 17.92 31.07
C ARG A 125 -7.60 16.46 30.62
N GLN A 126 -7.91 16.18 29.35
CA GLN A 126 -8.12 14.80 28.89
C GLN A 126 -6.82 14.04 28.68
N THR A 127 -5.85 14.62 27.97
CA THR A 127 -4.61 13.90 27.67
C THR A 127 -3.79 13.70 28.94
N SER A 128 -3.74 14.71 29.82
CA SER A 128 -3.17 14.56 31.17
C SER A 128 -3.84 13.43 31.97
N PHE A 129 -5.17 13.31 31.94
CA PHE A 129 -5.86 12.26 32.69
C PHE A 129 -5.51 10.87 32.15
N SER A 130 -5.55 10.69 30.83
CA SER A 130 -5.18 9.42 30.19
C SER A 130 -3.72 9.04 30.49
N CYS A 131 -2.79 10.00 30.42
CA CYS A 131 -1.39 9.77 30.79
C CYS A 131 -1.24 9.38 32.26
N GLN A 132 -1.91 10.07 33.19
CA GLN A 132 -1.88 9.72 34.61
C GLN A 132 -2.38 8.30 34.87
N LEU A 133 -3.47 7.91 34.21
CA LEU A 133 -4.01 6.56 34.33
C LEU A 133 -3.05 5.52 33.75
N LEU A 134 -2.42 5.80 32.60
CA LEU A 134 -1.36 4.96 32.02
C LEU A 134 -0.16 4.84 32.97
N HIS A 135 0.31 5.93 33.57
CA HIS A 135 1.44 5.90 34.50
C HIS A 135 1.13 5.09 35.76
N HIS A 136 -0.08 5.22 36.32
CA HIS A 136 -0.45 4.52 37.54
C HIS A 136 -0.71 3.04 37.29
N SER A 137 -1.46 2.70 36.24
CA SER A 137 -1.90 1.33 35.95
C SER A 137 -0.89 0.53 35.12
N PHE A 138 -0.10 1.20 34.28
CA PHE A 138 0.83 0.59 33.30
C PHE A 138 2.19 1.33 33.23
N PRO A 139 2.92 1.49 34.35
CA PRO A 139 4.15 2.30 34.41
C PRO A 139 5.28 1.82 33.46
N SER A 140 5.23 0.57 32.99
CA SER A 140 6.21 0.02 32.07
C SER A 140 5.93 0.30 30.59
N THR A 141 4.83 0.99 30.25
CA THR A 141 4.38 1.14 28.86
C THR A 141 4.49 2.56 28.30
N VAL A 142 4.79 3.56 29.16
CA VAL A 142 4.85 4.99 28.79
C VAL A 142 5.90 5.69 29.68
N ASP A 143 6.60 6.69 29.15
CA ASP A 143 7.52 7.52 29.96
C ASP A 143 6.76 8.59 30.75
N VAL A 144 7.22 8.89 31.97
CA VAL A 144 6.71 10.05 32.72
C VAL A 144 7.32 11.31 32.12
N LEU A 145 6.51 12.06 31.38
CA LEU A 145 6.89 13.30 30.72
C LEU A 145 6.22 14.50 31.40
N ASP A 146 6.79 15.69 31.20
CA ASP A 146 6.23 16.94 31.65
C ASP A 146 4.88 17.18 30.96
N LYS A 147 3.95 17.81 31.68
CA LYS A 147 2.63 18.13 31.11
C LYS A 147 2.76 19.01 29.87
N GLU A 148 1.98 18.68 28.84
CA GLU A 148 1.74 19.57 27.71
C GLU A 148 0.75 20.67 28.07
N HIS A 149 0.99 21.87 27.55
CA HIS A 149 0.13 23.04 27.76
C HIS A 149 -0.10 23.73 26.41
N GLY A 150 -1.35 24.11 26.16
CA GLY A 150 -1.72 24.96 25.04
C GLY A 150 -1.37 26.42 25.32
N ILE A 151 -1.35 27.24 24.27
CA ILE A 151 -1.09 28.68 24.38
C ILE A 151 -2.33 29.45 24.88
N VAL A 152 -3.50 28.88 24.62
CA VAL A 152 -4.80 29.48 24.92
C VAL A 152 -5.67 28.46 25.65
N ASP A 153 -6.53 28.95 26.55
CA ASP A 153 -7.61 28.14 27.12
C ASP A 153 -8.63 27.80 26.03
N GLY A 154 -9.43 26.76 26.27
CA GLY A 154 -10.47 26.37 25.33
C GLY A 154 -11.54 25.50 25.95
N SER A 155 -12.54 25.18 25.13
CA SER A 155 -13.72 24.45 25.58
C SER A 155 -13.39 23.02 26.01
N LYS A 156 -14.16 22.51 26.97
CA LYS A 156 -14.10 21.10 27.35
C LYS A 156 -14.66 20.22 26.23
N PRO A 157 -14.17 18.98 26.06
CA PRO A 157 -14.80 18.01 25.17
C PRO A 157 -16.29 17.83 25.50
N MET A 158 -17.10 17.66 24.46
CA MET A 158 -18.55 17.50 24.60
C MET A 158 -18.94 16.03 24.54
N PHE A 159 -19.65 15.58 25.57
CA PHE A 159 -20.18 14.23 25.67
C PHE A 159 -21.69 14.27 25.45
N PHE A 160 -22.16 13.70 24.35
CA PHE A 160 -23.57 13.70 23.98
C PHE A 160 -24.29 12.54 24.67
N SER A 161 -25.40 12.85 25.34
CA SER A 161 -26.23 11.89 26.07
C SER A 161 -27.70 12.07 25.73
N ASP A 162 -28.47 11.00 25.85
CA ASP A 162 -29.91 10.97 25.53
C ASP A 162 -30.25 11.27 24.06
N PHE A 163 -29.32 10.98 23.15
CA PHE A 163 -29.53 11.02 21.70
C PHE A 163 -29.66 9.60 21.14
N THR A 164 -30.51 9.43 20.13
CA THR A 164 -30.46 8.24 19.26
C THR A 164 -29.36 8.43 18.22
N ALA A 165 -28.73 7.36 17.74
CA ALA A 165 -27.69 7.43 16.72
C ALA A 165 -28.13 8.26 15.50
N ASN A 166 -29.33 8.01 14.97
CA ASN A 166 -29.89 8.77 13.86
C ASN A 166 -30.01 10.28 14.14
N ARG A 167 -30.45 10.67 15.35
CA ARG A 167 -30.59 12.09 15.71
C ARG A 167 -29.23 12.75 15.94
N PHE A 168 -28.29 12.01 16.51
CA PHE A 168 -26.93 12.50 16.71
C PHE A 168 -26.21 12.71 15.37
N LEU A 169 -26.24 11.70 14.49
CA LEU A 169 -25.63 11.77 13.18
C LEU A 169 -26.25 12.88 12.32
N SER A 170 -27.56 13.14 12.43
CA SER A 170 -28.20 14.27 11.74
C SER A 170 -27.75 15.66 12.22
N LEU A 171 -27.22 15.78 13.45
CA LEU A 171 -26.65 17.03 13.97
C LEU A 171 -25.20 17.22 13.53
N PHE A 172 -24.49 16.10 13.35
CA PHE A 172 -23.06 16.07 13.05
C PHE A 172 -22.78 16.13 11.54
N CYS A 173 -23.63 15.47 10.74
CA CYS A 173 -23.35 15.20 9.34
C CYS A 173 -24.32 15.96 8.45
N PHE A 174 -23.84 16.38 7.27
CA PHE A 174 -24.70 17.01 6.28
C PHE A 174 -25.27 15.97 5.33
N GLY A 175 -26.55 16.14 4.98
CA GLY A 175 -27.28 15.26 4.05
C GLY A 175 -28.70 15.05 4.55
N GLU A 176 -29.69 15.52 3.79
CA GLU A 176 -31.09 15.24 4.11
C GLU A 176 -31.44 13.78 3.78
N SER A 177 -32.09 13.11 4.74
CA SER A 177 -32.92 11.91 4.59
C SER A 177 -32.31 10.63 3.98
N SER A 178 -32.12 9.66 4.87
CA SER A 178 -32.46 8.22 4.71
C SER A 178 -31.81 7.34 3.65
N ASP A 179 -30.89 7.78 2.78
CA ASP A 179 -30.15 6.83 1.92
C ASP A 179 -28.82 7.35 1.33
N GLN A 180 -28.34 8.51 1.77
CA GLN A 180 -27.05 9.05 1.34
C GLN A 180 -25.98 8.88 2.42
N THR A 181 -24.76 8.62 1.98
CA THR A 181 -23.57 8.46 2.83
C THR A 181 -23.42 9.62 3.80
N ILE A 182 -23.17 9.30 5.06
CA ILE A 182 -22.91 10.25 6.14
C ILE A 182 -21.73 11.16 5.76
N GLU A 183 -21.95 12.48 5.63
CA GLU A 183 -20.91 13.43 5.16
C GLU A 183 -20.34 14.29 6.30
N PHE A 184 -19.01 14.31 6.40
CA PHE A 184 -18.21 15.17 7.29
C PHE A 184 -17.59 16.33 6.51
N GLY A 185 -17.33 17.46 7.16
CA GLY A 185 -16.52 18.55 6.58
C GLY A 185 -15.05 18.14 6.36
N ALA A 186 -14.32 18.88 5.53
CA ALA A 186 -12.92 18.61 5.16
C ALA A 186 -11.95 18.64 6.35
N GLU A 187 -12.32 19.37 7.41
CA GLU A 187 -11.56 19.46 8.67
C GLU A 187 -12.27 18.74 9.84
N GLN A 188 -13.21 17.84 9.52
CA GLN A 188 -13.94 17.02 10.50
C GLN A 188 -13.70 15.53 10.24
N CYS A 189 -13.56 14.72 11.30
CA CYS A 189 -13.34 13.29 11.15
C CYS A 189 -14.09 12.47 12.20
N GLY A 190 -14.72 11.38 11.76
CA GLY A 190 -15.24 10.32 12.62
C GLY A 190 -14.19 9.27 12.95
N LEU A 191 -13.93 9.05 14.23
CA LEU A 191 -13.01 8.05 14.76
C LEU A 191 -13.81 6.96 15.49
N CYS A 192 -13.98 5.80 14.84
CA CYS A 192 -14.34 4.54 15.48
C CYS A 192 -13.08 3.69 15.74
N GLN A 193 -13.17 2.56 16.45
CA GLN A 193 -12.00 1.69 16.76
C GLN A 193 -11.12 1.35 15.55
N ILE A 194 -11.70 1.25 14.35
CA ILE A 194 -11.02 0.80 13.12
C ILE A 194 -10.31 1.96 12.38
N VAL A 195 -10.83 3.20 12.45
CA VAL A 195 -10.31 4.37 11.71
C VAL A 195 -9.06 4.98 12.39
N LYS A 196 -8.78 4.61 13.64
CA LYS A 196 -7.73 5.19 14.51
C LYS A 196 -6.30 5.09 13.94
N VAL A 197 -5.99 4.04 13.19
CA VAL A 197 -4.67 3.82 12.58
C VAL A 197 -4.44 4.77 11.39
N PHE A 198 -5.50 5.07 10.63
CA PHE A 198 -5.41 5.88 9.41
C PHE A 198 -5.35 7.39 9.67
N ALA A 199 -5.86 7.83 10.83
CA ALA A 199 -5.82 9.23 11.25
C ALA A 199 -4.49 9.65 11.90
N LYS A 200 -3.53 8.73 12.09
CA LYS A 200 -2.25 9.07 12.72
C LYS A 200 -1.44 10.02 11.82
N GLY A 201 -0.80 11.00 12.45
CA GLY A 201 -0.14 12.11 11.78
C GLY A 201 -1.10 13.20 11.29
N LEU A 202 -2.40 12.92 11.12
CA LEU A 202 -3.40 13.90 10.66
C LEU A 202 -3.93 14.75 11.81
N GLU A 203 -4.51 15.90 11.46
CA GLU A 203 -5.09 16.85 12.42
C GLU A 203 -6.39 17.40 11.83
N PHE A 204 -7.41 17.50 12.68
CA PHE A 204 -8.74 17.96 12.31
C PHE A 204 -9.17 19.04 13.30
N ASN A 205 -10.03 19.96 12.88
CA ASN A 205 -10.58 20.94 13.81
C ASN A 205 -11.54 20.26 14.78
N ASP A 206 -12.42 19.41 14.25
CA ASP A 206 -13.40 18.67 15.04
C ASP A 206 -13.21 17.17 14.86
N THR A 207 -13.20 16.43 15.97
CA THR A 207 -13.14 14.96 15.95
C THR A 207 -14.34 14.38 16.65
N LEU A 208 -14.90 13.31 16.09
CA LEU A 208 -15.98 12.54 16.71
C LEU A 208 -15.44 11.19 17.17
N LEU A 209 -15.53 10.92 18.47
CA LEU A 209 -15.38 9.57 19.00
C LEU A 209 -16.77 8.92 18.97
N TYR A 210 -17.01 8.05 17.98
CA TYR A 210 -18.27 7.34 17.79
C TYR A 210 -18.14 5.88 18.24
N ASN A 211 -19.00 5.44 19.18
CA ASN A 211 -19.03 4.09 19.73
C ASN A 211 -17.63 3.59 20.17
N PHE A 212 -16.88 4.46 20.86
CA PHE A 212 -15.50 4.17 21.20
C PHE A 212 -15.39 3.00 22.20
N TRP A 213 -16.36 2.86 23.10
CA TRP A 213 -16.35 1.90 24.21
C TRP A 213 -17.12 0.61 23.92
N GLU A 214 -17.83 0.52 22.79
CA GLU A 214 -18.76 -0.57 22.48
C GLU A 214 -18.13 -1.97 22.62
N ASP A 215 -16.88 -2.14 22.18
CA ASP A 215 -16.20 -3.44 22.12
C ASP A 215 -15.41 -3.83 23.38
N SER A 216 -15.38 -2.99 24.43
CA SER A 216 -14.48 -3.23 25.58
C SER A 216 -15.17 -3.19 26.94
N PRO A 217 -15.25 -4.33 27.65
CA PRO A 217 -15.76 -4.36 29.03
C PRO A 217 -14.72 -3.88 30.06
N ALA A 218 -13.46 -3.67 29.67
CA ALA A 218 -12.35 -3.37 30.60
C ALA A 218 -12.49 -2.00 31.28
N TRP A 219 -13.24 -1.07 30.67
CA TRP A 219 -13.36 0.32 31.13
C TRP A 219 -14.07 0.48 32.48
N LYS A 220 -14.82 -0.53 32.96
CA LYS A 220 -15.45 -0.45 34.29
C LYS A 220 -14.43 -0.24 35.42
N VAL A 221 -13.20 -0.70 35.24
CA VAL A 221 -12.12 -0.56 36.22
C VAL A 221 -11.69 0.89 36.45
N VAL A 222 -11.93 1.80 35.49
CA VAL A 222 -11.56 3.21 35.65
C VAL A 222 -12.34 3.90 36.76
N LEU A 223 -13.49 3.36 37.17
CA LEU A 223 -14.26 3.86 38.30
C LEU A 223 -13.51 3.76 39.63
N SER A 224 -12.52 2.87 39.75
CA SER A 224 -11.64 2.78 40.92
C SER A 224 -10.80 4.05 41.15
N THR A 225 -10.76 4.97 40.19
CA THR A 225 -10.08 6.27 40.33
C THR A 225 -10.93 7.33 41.03
N ILE A 226 -12.23 7.08 41.22
CA ILE A 226 -13.14 7.96 41.95
C ILE A 226 -13.12 7.55 43.43
N GLU A 227 -13.14 8.52 44.34
CA GLU A 227 -13.30 8.24 45.78
C GLU A 227 -14.56 7.39 46.02
N GLU A 228 -14.39 6.26 46.72
CA GLU A 228 -15.50 5.38 47.06
C GLU A 228 -16.46 6.09 48.02
N SER A 229 -17.75 6.08 47.68
CA SER A 229 -18.81 6.37 48.66
C SER A 229 -19.21 5.07 49.35
N ASP A 230 -19.69 5.15 50.61
CA ASP A 230 -19.96 4.00 51.50
C ASP A 230 -20.84 2.88 50.89
N ASN A 231 -21.57 3.14 49.80
CA ASN A 231 -22.50 2.20 49.17
C ASN A 231 -22.09 1.68 47.78
N GLN A 232 -20.90 2.04 47.25
CA GLN A 232 -20.54 1.70 45.87
C GLN A 232 -19.12 1.13 45.77
N ARG A 233 -19.03 -0.21 45.67
CA ARG A 233 -17.77 -0.91 45.42
C ARG A 233 -17.45 -0.94 43.94
N TYR A 234 -16.31 -0.40 43.55
CA TYR A 234 -15.83 -0.44 42.18
C TYR A 234 -14.90 -1.65 41.94
N PRO A 235 -14.82 -2.16 40.70
CA PRO A 235 -13.88 -3.22 40.37
C PRO A 235 -12.44 -2.73 40.54
N GLN A 236 -11.63 -3.51 41.25
CA GLN A 236 -10.22 -3.19 41.45
C GLN A 236 -9.37 -3.50 40.22
N PHE A 237 -8.34 -2.69 40.02
CA PHE A 237 -7.38 -2.89 38.95
C PHE A 237 -6.56 -4.18 39.14
N ASP A 238 -6.41 -4.90 38.04
CA ASP A 238 -5.62 -6.11 37.92
C ASP A 238 -4.87 -6.07 36.58
N HIS A 239 -3.54 -6.08 36.65
CA HIS A 239 -2.71 -5.91 35.47
C HIS A 239 -2.91 -7.00 34.40
N LYS A 240 -3.22 -8.25 34.78
CA LYS A 240 -3.39 -9.35 33.82
C LYS A 240 -4.76 -9.28 33.15
N LYS A 241 -5.82 -9.00 33.92
CA LYS A 241 -7.19 -8.92 33.42
C LYS A 241 -7.45 -7.68 32.58
N HIS A 242 -6.77 -6.58 32.90
CA HIS A 242 -7.00 -5.29 32.25
C HIS A 242 -5.87 -4.88 31.30
N ALA A 243 -4.99 -5.79 30.88
CA ALA A 243 -3.86 -5.48 30.00
C ALA A 243 -4.28 -4.73 28.71
N ILE A 244 -5.45 -5.08 28.15
CA ILE A 244 -6.01 -4.43 26.96
C ILE A 244 -6.26 -2.92 27.16
N LEU A 245 -6.56 -2.50 28.39
CA LEU A 245 -6.86 -1.11 28.72
C LEU A 245 -5.66 -0.18 28.45
N SER A 246 -4.42 -0.70 28.52
CA SER A 246 -3.23 0.07 28.13
C SER A 246 -3.33 0.53 26.68
N ASP A 247 -3.65 -0.37 25.76
CA ASP A 247 -3.77 -0.04 24.33
C ASP A 247 -4.97 0.87 24.06
N GLU A 248 -6.08 0.64 24.75
CA GLU A 248 -7.30 1.43 24.56
C GLU A 248 -7.17 2.84 25.13
N LEU A 249 -6.44 3.03 26.23
CA LEU A 249 -6.09 4.35 26.77
C LEU A 249 -5.17 5.12 25.82
N LYS A 250 -4.18 4.45 25.24
CA LYS A 250 -3.31 5.07 24.22
C LYS A 250 -4.10 5.44 22.96
N GLN A 251 -5.02 4.57 22.52
CA GLN A 251 -5.94 4.88 21.43
C GLN A 251 -6.86 6.07 21.75
N LEU A 252 -7.34 6.18 22.99
CA LEU A 252 -8.15 7.30 23.44
C LEU A 252 -7.35 8.59 23.40
N TYR A 253 -6.10 8.54 23.90
CA TYR A 253 -5.16 9.66 23.85
C TYR A 253 -4.93 10.12 22.41
N VAL A 254 -4.65 9.20 21.49
CA VAL A 254 -4.50 9.52 20.05
C VAL A 254 -5.78 10.16 19.51
N ALA A 255 -6.96 9.57 19.75
CA ALA A 255 -8.21 10.08 19.19
C ALA A 255 -8.53 11.51 19.67
N VAL A 256 -8.29 11.80 20.95
CA VAL A 256 -8.52 13.13 21.54
C VAL A 256 -7.50 14.15 21.03
N THR A 257 -6.23 13.77 20.87
CA THR A 257 -5.15 14.67 20.39
C THR A 257 -5.24 15.00 18.90
N ARG A 258 -6.08 14.31 18.11
CA ARG A 258 -6.35 14.68 16.71
C ARG A 258 -7.19 15.94 16.56
N ALA A 259 -7.95 16.33 17.58
CA ALA A 259 -8.74 17.56 17.55
C ALA A 259 -7.89 18.79 17.88
N ARG A 260 -7.99 19.81 17.02
CA ARG A 260 -7.43 21.15 17.26
C ARG A 260 -8.39 22.03 18.06
N SER A 261 -9.70 21.87 17.84
CA SER A 261 -10.74 22.70 18.47
C SER A 261 -11.74 21.89 19.28
N HIS A 262 -12.48 20.95 18.68
CA HIS A 262 -13.58 20.31 19.40
C HIS A 262 -13.60 18.77 19.26
N PRO A 263 -13.21 18.05 20.32
CA PRO A 263 -13.50 16.62 20.44
C PRO A 263 -14.93 16.41 20.95
N TRP A 264 -15.74 15.76 20.15
CA TRP A 264 -17.12 15.34 20.45
C TRP A 264 -17.16 13.84 20.66
N ILE A 265 -18.00 13.41 21.58
CA ILE A 265 -18.04 12.03 22.05
C ILE A 265 -19.50 11.57 22.05
N PHE A 266 -19.77 10.49 21.33
CA PHE A 266 -21.08 9.84 21.31
C PHE A 266 -20.90 8.33 21.28
N ASP A 267 -21.58 7.66 22.19
CA ASP A 267 -21.63 6.21 22.25
C ASP A 267 -23.10 5.79 22.36
N GLU A 268 -23.55 4.96 21.42
CA GLU A 268 -24.92 4.45 21.42
C GLU A 268 -25.16 3.51 22.59
N ASN A 269 -24.13 2.75 22.99
CA ASN A 269 -24.19 1.88 24.16
C ASN A 269 -23.76 2.66 25.41
N VAL A 270 -24.76 3.26 26.06
CA VAL A 270 -24.56 4.04 27.29
C VAL A 270 -23.87 3.22 28.39
N GLU A 271 -24.17 1.92 28.53
CA GLU A 271 -23.56 1.11 29.59
C GLU A 271 -22.04 0.96 29.45
N CYS A 272 -21.54 0.92 28.23
CA CYS A 272 -20.10 0.79 27.95
C CYS A 272 -19.35 2.09 28.22
N SER A 273 -19.96 3.23 27.91
CA SER A 273 -19.32 4.55 28.02
C SER A 273 -19.53 5.24 29.38
N GLU A 274 -20.56 4.84 30.14
CA GLU A 274 -20.92 5.39 31.44
C GLU A 274 -19.77 5.40 32.47
N PRO A 275 -18.93 4.34 32.59
CA PRO A 275 -17.79 4.36 33.52
C PRO A 275 -16.85 5.54 33.27
N MET A 276 -16.48 5.78 32.01
CA MET A 276 -15.58 6.86 31.65
C MET A 276 -16.27 8.23 31.77
N LYS A 277 -17.53 8.33 31.34
CA LYS A 277 -18.34 9.54 31.48
C LYS A 277 -18.42 9.99 32.93
N LYS A 278 -18.66 9.08 33.89
CA LYS A 278 -18.70 9.39 35.34
C LYS A 278 -17.36 9.92 35.85
N VAL A 279 -16.26 9.24 35.51
CA VAL A 279 -14.91 9.64 35.92
C VAL A 279 -14.56 11.02 35.38
N TRP A 280 -14.83 11.28 34.10
CA TRP A 280 -14.56 12.58 33.51
C TRP A 280 -15.46 13.69 34.06
N LEU A 281 -16.73 13.38 34.34
CA LEU A 281 -17.65 14.36 34.92
C LEU A 281 -17.26 14.73 36.35
N SER A 282 -16.89 13.75 37.19
CA SER A 282 -16.45 13.98 38.58
C SER A 282 -15.17 14.81 38.66
N ASN A 283 -14.27 14.64 37.69
CA ASN A 283 -13.05 15.43 37.55
C ASN A 283 -13.24 16.73 36.75
N GLY A 284 -14.47 17.04 36.32
CA GLY A 284 -14.78 18.26 35.57
C GLY A 284 -14.09 18.35 34.20
N LEU A 285 -13.78 17.22 33.57
CA LEU A 285 -13.03 17.13 32.32
C LEU A 285 -13.93 17.29 31.08
N VAL A 286 -15.19 16.86 31.13
CA VAL A 286 -16.13 16.96 29.99
C VAL A 286 -17.32 17.87 30.28
N LYS A 287 -17.97 18.38 29.22
CA LYS A 287 -19.30 18.97 29.28
C LYS A 287 -20.31 17.96 28.72
N VAL A 288 -21.31 17.59 29.52
CA VAL A 288 -22.41 16.73 29.04
C VAL A 288 -23.45 17.59 28.34
N VAL A 289 -23.90 17.12 27.19
CA VAL A 289 -24.93 17.75 26.36
C VAL A 289 -26.10 16.79 26.23
N ASN A 290 -27.29 17.26 26.56
CA ASN A 290 -28.52 16.47 26.52
C ASN A 290 -29.43 16.91 25.36
N LYS A 291 -30.43 16.09 25.06
CA LYS A 291 -31.41 16.37 23.99
C LYS A 291 -32.19 17.68 24.16
N SER A 292 -32.33 18.16 25.39
CA SER A 292 -33.04 19.41 25.74
C SER A 292 -32.22 20.66 25.45
N ASP A 293 -30.92 20.53 25.24
CA ASP A 293 -30.04 21.66 24.99
C ASP A 293 -30.23 22.14 23.54
N GLU A 294 -30.32 23.45 23.34
CA GLU A 294 -30.34 24.04 22.00
C GLU A 294 -28.99 23.79 21.33
N LEU A 295 -28.95 22.87 20.36
CA LEU A 295 -27.76 22.56 19.59
C LEU A 295 -27.82 23.24 18.22
N LEU A 296 -26.81 24.06 17.95
CA LEU A 296 -26.49 24.50 16.60
C LEU A 296 -25.96 23.28 15.81
N PHE A 297 -26.18 23.31 14.49
CA PHE A 297 -25.63 22.30 13.59
C PHE A 297 -24.12 22.19 13.81
N LEU A 298 -23.64 20.98 14.14
CA LEU A 298 -22.26 20.75 14.55
C LEU A 298 -21.37 20.46 13.33
N GLY A 299 -21.94 19.91 12.26
CA GLY A 299 -21.24 19.86 10.98
C GLY A 299 -20.87 21.27 10.50
N THR A 300 -19.71 21.43 9.84
CA THR A 300 -19.40 22.61 9.01
C THR A 300 -19.32 22.22 7.52
N LYS A 301 -20.12 22.84 6.65
CA LYS A 301 -20.05 22.56 5.20
C LYS A 301 -18.73 23.12 4.69
N SER A 302 -17.87 22.26 4.16
CA SER A 302 -16.63 22.70 3.53
C SER A 302 -16.86 23.09 2.08
N SER A 303 -16.19 24.16 1.68
CA SER A 303 -16.11 24.62 0.30
C SER A 303 -15.21 23.73 -0.55
N ASP A 304 -15.39 23.78 -1.87
CA ASP A 304 -14.55 23.05 -2.82
C ASP A 304 -13.06 23.38 -2.63
N ALA A 305 -12.72 24.64 -2.31
CA ALA A 305 -11.35 25.08 -2.07
C ALA A 305 -10.72 24.46 -0.81
N GLU A 306 -11.51 24.22 0.24
CA GLU A 306 -11.06 23.57 1.47
C GLU A 306 -10.81 22.08 1.23
N TRP A 307 -11.73 21.40 0.53
CA TRP A 307 -11.53 20.01 0.09
C TRP A 307 -10.28 19.87 -0.78
N ASP A 308 -10.04 20.82 -1.69
CA ASP A 308 -8.90 20.80 -2.57
C ASP A 308 -7.57 21.00 -1.82
N LYS A 309 -7.56 21.90 -0.83
CA LYS A 309 -6.42 22.11 0.08
C LYS A 309 -6.14 20.86 0.92
N GLN A 310 -7.17 20.22 1.46
CA GLN A 310 -7.02 19.01 2.25
C GLN A 310 -6.52 17.84 1.39
N GLY A 311 -7.05 17.70 0.16
CA GLY A 311 -6.59 16.70 -0.81
C GLY A 311 -5.09 16.84 -1.11
N ARG A 312 -4.60 18.07 -1.32
CA ARG A 312 -3.16 18.32 -1.49
C ARG A 312 -2.34 17.89 -0.27
N ASN A 313 -2.79 18.24 0.93
CA ASN A 313 -2.09 17.88 2.16
C ASN A 313 -1.98 16.35 2.34
N LEU A 314 -3.07 15.62 2.07
CA LEU A 314 -3.11 14.16 2.14
C LEU A 314 -2.24 13.51 1.05
N PHE A 315 -2.22 14.09 -0.15
CA PHE A 315 -1.37 13.63 -1.25
C PHE A 315 0.12 13.76 -0.91
N GLU A 316 0.55 14.89 -0.36
CA GLU A 316 1.94 15.11 0.09
C GLU A 316 2.37 14.11 1.18
N ARG A 317 1.41 13.67 2.00
CA ARG A 317 1.58 12.65 3.04
C ARG A 317 1.44 11.21 2.51
N GLN A 318 1.34 11.04 1.20
CA GLN A 318 1.19 9.75 0.52
C GLN A 318 -0.07 8.96 0.90
N GLN A 319 -1.07 9.63 1.49
CA GLN A 319 -2.37 9.04 1.78
C GLN A 319 -3.29 9.19 0.57
N TYR A 320 -2.90 8.55 -0.54
CA TYR A 320 -3.49 8.78 -1.85
C TYR A 320 -4.99 8.45 -1.91
N GLU A 321 -5.43 7.39 -1.23
CA GLU A 321 -6.85 7.01 -1.17
C GLU A 321 -7.74 8.12 -0.57
N HIS A 322 -7.29 8.75 0.52
CA HIS A 322 -8.01 9.86 1.15
C HIS A 322 -7.92 11.15 0.31
N ALA A 323 -6.80 11.35 -0.38
CA ALA A 323 -6.64 12.46 -1.32
C ALA A 323 -7.63 12.35 -2.50
N VAL A 324 -7.84 11.14 -3.04
CA VAL A 324 -8.87 10.87 -4.08
C VAL A 324 -10.25 11.31 -3.61
N PHE A 325 -10.63 10.94 -2.38
CA PHE A 325 -11.91 11.35 -1.81
C PHE A 325 -12.05 12.89 -1.77
N CYS A 326 -11.03 13.59 -1.27
CA CYS A 326 -11.04 15.05 -1.18
C CYS A 326 -11.10 15.73 -2.55
N PHE A 327 -10.32 15.27 -3.53
CA PHE A 327 -10.34 15.84 -4.89
C PHE A 327 -11.62 15.52 -5.66
N THR A 328 -12.29 14.42 -5.32
CA THR A 328 -13.65 14.15 -5.82
C THR A 328 -14.63 15.19 -5.28
N LYS A 329 -14.52 15.55 -3.99
CA LYS A 329 -15.36 16.57 -3.36
C LYS A 329 -15.07 17.99 -3.87
N SER A 330 -13.82 18.33 -4.18
CA SER A 330 -13.47 19.64 -4.77
C SER A 330 -13.71 19.73 -6.28
N ASN A 331 -14.21 18.66 -6.91
CA ASN A 331 -14.38 18.54 -8.36
C ASN A 331 -13.06 18.77 -9.14
N ASN A 332 -11.90 18.53 -8.52
CA ASN A 332 -10.59 18.65 -9.14
C ASN A 332 -10.21 17.34 -9.84
N GLN A 333 -10.71 17.17 -11.06
CA GLN A 333 -10.54 15.94 -11.84
C GLN A 333 -9.08 15.56 -12.06
N ALA A 334 -8.20 16.52 -12.36
CA ALA A 334 -6.80 16.26 -12.64
C ALA A 334 -6.05 15.75 -11.39
N ALA A 335 -6.27 16.37 -10.23
CA ALA A 335 -5.64 15.93 -8.99
C ALA A 335 -6.21 14.59 -8.48
N ARG A 336 -7.50 14.32 -8.74
CA ARG A 336 -8.14 13.03 -8.48
C ARG A 336 -7.49 11.91 -9.28
N GLU A 337 -7.41 12.05 -10.61
CA GLU A 337 -6.79 11.05 -11.50
C GLU A 337 -5.32 10.79 -11.14
N LEU A 338 -4.58 11.85 -10.81
CA LEU A 338 -3.20 11.74 -10.33
C LEU A 338 -3.14 10.92 -9.02
N SER A 339 -4.01 11.21 -8.06
CA SER A 339 -4.07 10.49 -6.78
C SER A 339 -4.46 9.02 -6.96
N GLU A 340 -5.42 8.73 -7.85
CA GLU A 340 -5.80 7.36 -8.21
C GLU A 340 -4.63 6.58 -8.82
N ALA A 341 -3.84 7.22 -9.70
CA ALA A 341 -2.66 6.60 -10.29
C ALA A 341 -1.58 6.26 -9.24
N TYR A 342 -1.31 7.18 -8.30
CA TYR A 342 -0.36 6.93 -7.21
C TYR A 342 -0.86 5.86 -6.21
N MET A 343 -2.17 5.84 -5.93
CA MET A 343 -2.80 4.79 -5.12
C MET A 343 -2.62 3.41 -5.76
N LEU A 344 -2.90 3.29 -7.07
CA LEU A 344 -2.70 2.04 -7.82
C LEU A 344 -1.23 1.61 -7.84
N LEU A 345 -0.31 2.56 -8.01
CA LEU A 345 1.13 2.30 -7.94
C LEU A 345 1.54 1.75 -6.56
N ASP A 346 1.04 2.33 -5.48
CA ASP A 346 1.36 1.88 -4.12
C ASP A 346 0.78 0.47 -3.85
N ASN A 347 -0.46 0.22 -4.27
CA ASN A 347 -1.07 -1.11 -4.21
C ASN A 347 -0.27 -2.15 -5.01
N ALA A 348 0.18 -1.80 -6.21
CA ALA A 348 1.03 -2.66 -7.02
C ALA A 348 2.37 -2.96 -6.34
N ARG A 349 3.00 -1.95 -5.71
CA ARG A 349 4.25 -2.14 -4.94
C ARG A 349 4.04 -3.07 -3.75
N ARG A 350 2.96 -2.89 -2.99
CA ARG A 350 2.62 -3.77 -1.85
C ARG A 350 2.40 -5.20 -2.32
N LEU A 351 1.67 -5.39 -3.42
CA LEU A 351 1.44 -6.71 -4.02
C LEU A 351 2.77 -7.35 -4.46
N VAL A 352 3.65 -6.59 -5.12
CA VAL A 352 4.98 -7.06 -5.51
C VAL A 352 5.84 -7.42 -4.30
N SER A 353 5.80 -6.65 -3.22
CA SER A 353 6.52 -6.97 -1.96
C SER A 353 5.96 -8.22 -1.27
N GLN A 354 4.64 -8.43 -1.29
CA GLN A 354 4.00 -9.64 -0.77
C GLN A 354 4.35 -10.87 -1.62
N LEU A 355 4.40 -10.72 -2.95
CA LEU A 355 4.81 -11.76 -3.87
C LEU A 355 6.33 -12.01 -3.84
N ALA A 356 7.13 -11.01 -3.48
CA ALA A 356 8.58 -11.12 -3.28
C ALA A 356 8.96 -12.02 -2.08
N GLY A 357 8.05 -12.19 -1.11
CA GLY A 357 8.17 -13.21 -0.05
C GLY A 357 8.06 -14.65 -0.56
N GLN A 358 7.53 -14.85 -1.78
CA GLN A 358 7.53 -16.14 -2.48
C GLN A 358 8.75 -16.22 -3.40
N ASN A 359 9.91 -16.49 -2.83
CA ASN A 359 11.10 -17.12 -3.44
C ASN A 359 11.53 -16.77 -4.87
N ASP A 360 11.22 -15.59 -5.40
CA ASP A 360 11.51 -15.30 -6.80
C ASP A 360 11.78 -13.82 -7.07
N ILE A 361 12.62 -13.17 -6.25
CA ILE A 361 13.05 -11.78 -6.51
C ILE A 361 14.05 -11.69 -7.68
N LYS A 362 14.61 -12.82 -8.14
CA LYS A 362 15.25 -12.87 -9.47
C LYS A 362 14.24 -13.00 -10.63
N ASP A 363 12.99 -13.35 -10.33
CA ASP A 363 11.94 -13.62 -11.31
C ASP A 363 10.84 -12.52 -11.35
N ALA A 364 10.62 -11.75 -10.28
CA ALA A 364 9.72 -10.60 -10.26
C ALA A 364 10.24 -9.39 -11.07
N PHE A 365 11.56 -9.34 -11.30
CA PHE A 365 12.20 -8.44 -12.27
C PHE A 365 12.48 -9.14 -13.62
N ARG A 366 11.83 -10.29 -13.91
CA ARG A 366 11.73 -10.70 -15.31
C ARG A 366 10.88 -9.67 -16.04
N PRO A 367 11.26 -9.27 -17.25
CA PRO A 367 10.43 -8.38 -18.05
C PRO A 367 9.02 -8.94 -18.36
N SER A 368 8.73 -10.19 -17.97
CA SER A 368 7.41 -10.83 -18.01
C SER A 368 6.40 -10.23 -17.03
N GLY A 369 6.77 -9.91 -15.78
CA GLY A 369 5.78 -9.45 -14.78
C GLY A 369 5.09 -8.14 -15.19
N ALA A 370 5.87 -7.19 -15.73
CA ALA A 370 5.32 -5.97 -16.32
C ALA A 370 4.48 -6.26 -17.58
N ALA A 371 4.90 -7.23 -18.41
CA ALA A 371 4.17 -7.62 -19.61
C ALA A 371 2.82 -8.29 -19.29
N ASP A 372 2.75 -9.09 -18.22
CA ASP A 372 1.52 -9.70 -17.71
C ASP A 372 0.54 -8.63 -17.21
N CYS A 373 1.03 -7.61 -16.49
CA CYS A 373 0.21 -6.46 -16.09
C CYS A 373 -0.36 -5.72 -17.30
N TYR A 374 0.46 -5.42 -18.31
CA TYR A 374 -0.01 -4.78 -19.55
C TYR A 374 -1.06 -5.65 -20.29
N GLN A 375 -0.87 -6.97 -20.29
CA GLN A 375 -1.81 -7.89 -20.91
C GLN A 375 -3.15 -7.94 -20.15
N PHE A 376 -3.13 -7.89 -18.82
CA PHE A 376 -4.33 -7.83 -17.98
C PHE A 376 -5.18 -6.58 -18.28
N VAL A 377 -4.53 -5.43 -18.46
CA VAL A 377 -5.21 -4.17 -18.82
C VAL A 377 -5.42 -3.99 -20.33
N LYS A 378 -5.22 -5.04 -21.14
CA LYS A 378 -5.41 -5.07 -22.61
C LYS A 378 -4.49 -4.13 -23.41
N MET A 379 -3.38 -3.68 -22.84
CA MET A 379 -2.31 -2.95 -23.52
C MET A 379 -1.37 -3.94 -24.25
N TYR A 380 -1.92 -4.59 -25.28
CA TYR A 380 -1.30 -5.73 -25.94
C TYR A 380 0.01 -5.40 -26.69
N ARG A 381 0.17 -4.15 -27.17
CA ARG A 381 1.37 -3.73 -27.90
C ARG A 381 2.57 -3.63 -26.96
N GLU A 382 2.35 -2.98 -25.83
CA GLU A 382 3.31 -2.76 -24.77
C GLU A 382 3.69 -4.09 -24.11
N ALA A 383 2.70 -4.96 -23.84
CA ALA A 383 2.92 -6.33 -23.38
C ALA A 383 3.82 -7.11 -24.35
N GLY A 384 3.47 -7.11 -25.65
CA GLY A 384 4.24 -7.82 -26.68
C GLY A 384 5.68 -7.31 -26.81
N GLN A 385 5.91 -5.99 -26.76
CA GLN A 385 7.25 -5.41 -26.81
C GLN A 385 8.10 -5.79 -25.59
N ARG A 386 7.49 -5.84 -24.39
CA ARG A 386 8.17 -6.25 -23.17
C ARG A 386 8.53 -7.73 -23.20
N PHE A 387 7.62 -8.61 -23.62
CA PHE A 387 7.92 -10.02 -23.84
C PHE A 387 9.02 -10.24 -24.89
N LYS A 388 9.01 -9.47 -26.00
CA LYS A 388 10.06 -9.54 -27.04
C LYS A 388 11.43 -9.16 -26.48
N ARG A 389 11.52 -8.06 -25.70
CA ARG A 389 12.77 -7.65 -25.02
C ARG A 389 13.23 -8.66 -23.97
N ALA A 390 12.29 -9.42 -23.40
CA ALA A 390 12.56 -10.51 -22.46
C ALA A 390 13.05 -11.81 -23.14
N MET A 391 13.15 -11.85 -24.48
CA MET A 391 13.37 -13.07 -25.28
C MET A 391 12.26 -14.13 -25.10
N MET A 392 11.08 -13.74 -24.60
CA MET A 392 9.91 -14.61 -24.42
C MET A 392 9.03 -14.55 -25.67
N LEU A 393 9.56 -15.06 -26.78
CA LEU A 393 8.98 -14.86 -28.11
C LEU A 393 7.60 -15.50 -28.29
N GLN A 394 7.31 -16.61 -27.62
CA GLN A 394 5.98 -17.24 -27.68
C GLN A 394 4.90 -16.35 -27.05
N GLN A 395 5.18 -15.79 -25.87
CA GLN A 395 4.28 -14.87 -25.18
C GLN A 395 4.14 -13.55 -25.95
N ALA A 396 5.23 -13.05 -26.54
CA ALA A 396 5.19 -11.88 -27.41
C ALA A 396 4.26 -12.09 -28.60
N VAL A 397 4.34 -13.26 -29.24
CA VAL A 397 3.46 -13.65 -30.36
C VAL A 397 1.99 -13.72 -29.92
N LEU A 398 1.70 -14.30 -28.76
CA LEU A 398 0.32 -14.36 -28.25
C LEU A 398 -0.23 -12.97 -27.90
N ALA A 399 0.58 -12.10 -27.30
CA ALA A 399 0.19 -10.74 -26.96
C ALA A 399 -0.06 -9.88 -28.21
N PHE A 400 0.87 -9.87 -29.18
CA PHE A 400 0.67 -9.12 -30.43
C PHE A 400 -0.53 -9.65 -31.24
N LYS A 401 -0.76 -10.96 -31.23
CA LYS A 401 -1.97 -11.56 -31.83
C LYS A 401 -3.24 -11.06 -31.16
N ALA A 402 -3.31 -11.07 -29.83
CA ALA A 402 -4.48 -10.60 -29.09
C ALA A 402 -4.79 -9.12 -29.36
N GLY A 403 -3.76 -8.31 -29.64
CA GLY A 403 -3.89 -6.90 -30.00
C GLY A 403 -4.05 -6.60 -31.50
N GLY A 404 -3.99 -7.60 -32.39
CA GLY A 404 -4.05 -7.39 -33.84
C GLY A 404 -2.80 -6.74 -34.46
N TYR A 405 -1.66 -6.78 -33.77
CA TYR A 405 -0.40 -6.18 -34.23
C TYR A 405 0.39 -7.14 -35.14
N PHE A 406 -0.13 -7.35 -36.36
CA PHE A 406 0.36 -8.37 -37.28
C PHE A 406 1.71 -8.04 -37.96
N ASP A 407 2.09 -6.77 -38.05
CA ASP A 407 3.42 -6.36 -38.56
C ASP A 407 4.53 -6.81 -37.59
N GLU A 408 4.35 -6.56 -36.29
CA GLU A 408 5.27 -6.97 -35.24
C GLU A 408 5.36 -8.51 -35.09
N LEU A 409 4.28 -9.22 -35.40
CA LEU A 409 4.26 -10.69 -35.46
C LEU A 409 5.12 -11.23 -36.60
N VAL A 410 5.00 -10.64 -37.79
CA VAL A 410 5.77 -11.04 -38.98
C VAL A 410 7.26 -10.85 -38.75
N ASP A 411 7.65 -9.75 -38.10
CA ASP A 411 9.04 -9.47 -37.75
C ASP A 411 9.64 -10.59 -36.87
N ILE A 412 8.95 -10.99 -35.81
CA ILE A 412 9.40 -12.05 -34.89
C ILE A 412 9.50 -13.42 -35.60
N LEU A 413 8.48 -13.78 -36.39
CA LEU A 413 8.45 -15.07 -37.10
C LEU A 413 9.50 -15.14 -38.21
N CYS A 414 9.86 -14.01 -38.82
CA CYS A 414 10.90 -13.93 -39.84
C CYS A 414 12.31 -13.97 -39.25
N SER A 415 12.53 -13.37 -38.08
CA SER A 415 13.85 -13.31 -37.44
C SER A 415 14.22 -14.64 -36.77
N GLU A 416 13.25 -15.34 -36.16
CA GLU A 416 13.51 -16.51 -35.31
C GLU A 416 12.52 -17.68 -35.60
N PRO A 417 12.63 -18.35 -36.77
CA PRO A 417 11.63 -19.30 -37.27
C PRO A 417 11.48 -20.60 -36.44
N ASN A 418 12.39 -20.89 -35.52
CA ASN A 418 12.44 -22.15 -34.76
C ASN A 418 12.02 -22.01 -33.28
N VAL A 419 11.64 -20.82 -32.81
CA VAL A 419 11.41 -20.55 -31.36
C VAL A 419 9.94 -20.73 -30.95
N VAL A 420 9.00 -20.71 -31.89
CA VAL A 420 7.56 -20.85 -31.64
C VAL A 420 7.12 -22.28 -31.94
N ALA A 421 6.36 -22.90 -31.03
CA ALA A 421 5.80 -24.24 -31.25
C ALA A 421 5.04 -24.31 -32.58
N PHE A 422 5.27 -25.38 -33.35
CA PHE A 422 4.79 -25.56 -34.73
C PHE A 422 3.26 -25.31 -34.86
N ASP A 423 2.48 -25.74 -33.88
CA ASP A 423 1.02 -25.61 -33.87
C ASP A 423 0.56 -24.17 -33.62
N VAL A 424 1.29 -23.42 -32.79
CA VAL A 424 1.01 -21.99 -32.53
C VAL A 424 1.38 -21.17 -33.77
N SER A 425 2.50 -21.50 -34.41
CA SER A 425 2.94 -20.83 -35.63
C SER A 425 1.92 -21.00 -36.77
N ASN A 426 1.38 -22.19 -37.00
CA ASN A 426 0.41 -22.42 -38.08
C ASN A 426 -0.90 -21.65 -37.86
N LYS A 427 -1.43 -21.64 -36.64
CA LYS A 427 -2.66 -20.89 -36.31
C LYS A 427 -2.47 -19.37 -36.42
N VAL A 428 -1.31 -18.86 -36.00
CA VAL A 428 -0.96 -17.44 -36.11
C VAL A 428 -0.77 -17.04 -37.58
N LEU A 429 -0.15 -17.90 -38.39
CA LEU A 429 0.06 -17.68 -39.82
C LEU A 429 -1.27 -17.59 -40.59
N ASP A 430 -2.24 -18.45 -40.30
CA ASP A 430 -3.56 -18.40 -40.95
C ASP A 430 -4.29 -17.08 -40.64
N ASP A 431 -4.19 -16.57 -39.40
CA ASP A 431 -4.78 -15.28 -38.98
C ASP A 431 -4.07 -14.07 -39.62
N ILE A 432 -2.73 -14.08 -39.68
CA ILE A 432 -1.93 -13.07 -40.36
C ILE A 432 -2.31 -12.99 -41.85
N VAL A 433 -2.47 -14.17 -42.47
CA VAL A 433 -2.79 -14.28 -43.89
C VAL A 433 -4.18 -13.75 -44.19
N LYS A 434 -5.15 -13.99 -43.30
CA LYS A 434 -6.49 -13.42 -43.39
C LYS A 434 -6.46 -11.89 -43.29
N TYR A 435 -5.69 -11.35 -42.33
CA TYR A 435 -5.55 -9.89 -42.17
C TYR A 435 -4.97 -9.21 -43.41
N TYR A 436 -3.87 -9.73 -43.98
CA TYR A 436 -3.25 -9.12 -45.17
C TYR A 436 -4.03 -9.35 -46.48
N LEU A 437 -4.91 -10.37 -46.50
CA LEU A 437 -5.87 -10.58 -47.57
C LEU A 437 -6.95 -9.49 -47.59
N GLU A 438 -7.44 -9.11 -46.41
CA GLU A 438 -8.46 -8.07 -46.24
C GLU A 438 -7.89 -6.65 -46.49
N ASP A 439 -6.59 -6.43 -46.23
CA ASP A 439 -5.92 -5.12 -46.36
C ASP A 439 -5.16 -4.91 -47.70
N ASN A 440 -5.34 -5.78 -48.71
CA ASN A 440 -4.71 -5.73 -50.05
C ASN A 440 -3.16 -5.69 -50.09
N LYS A 441 -2.46 -5.99 -48.98
CA LYS A 441 -0.99 -6.00 -48.89
C LYS A 441 -0.41 -7.37 -49.27
N LEU A 442 -0.49 -7.71 -50.56
CA LEU A 442 -0.30 -9.08 -51.09
C LEU A 442 1.15 -9.57 -51.23
N GLN A 443 2.14 -8.68 -51.31
CA GLN A 443 3.55 -9.08 -51.52
C GLN A 443 4.16 -9.78 -50.29
N ARG A 444 3.89 -9.25 -49.08
CA ARG A 444 4.40 -9.81 -47.81
C ARG A 444 3.85 -11.21 -47.51
N ARG A 445 2.65 -11.53 -48.02
CA ARG A 445 2.00 -12.84 -47.89
C ARG A 445 2.79 -13.96 -48.58
N VAL A 446 3.33 -13.70 -49.77
CA VAL A 446 4.11 -14.67 -50.55
C VAL A 446 5.45 -14.97 -49.88
N ASP A 447 6.11 -13.94 -49.36
CA ASP A 447 7.39 -14.08 -48.66
C ASP A 447 7.25 -14.88 -47.35
N LEU A 448 6.13 -14.71 -46.63
CA LEU A 448 5.85 -15.43 -45.39
C LEU A 448 5.67 -16.94 -45.62
N TYR A 449 4.90 -17.32 -46.67
CA TYR A 449 4.65 -18.72 -47.00
C TYR A 449 5.87 -19.42 -47.60
N ASN A 450 6.69 -18.71 -48.38
CA ASN A 450 7.94 -19.27 -48.93
C ASN A 450 8.97 -19.61 -47.85
N LYS A 451 8.99 -18.88 -46.73
CA LYS A 451 9.89 -19.17 -45.59
C LYS A 451 9.45 -20.41 -44.78
N SER A 452 8.16 -20.72 -44.74
CA SER A 452 7.63 -21.96 -44.14
C SER A 452 7.80 -23.13 -45.12
N LYS A 453 8.98 -23.77 -45.12
CA LYS A 453 9.43 -24.81 -46.08
C LYS A 453 8.48 -26.00 -46.33
N ASN A 454 7.36 -26.13 -45.61
CA ASN A 454 6.45 -27.29 -45.66
C ASN A 454 5.11 -27.08 -46.38
N ASN A 455 4.82 -25.92 -46.97
CA ASN A 455 3.46 -25.63 -47.51
C ASN A 455 3.41 -25.14 -48.97
N SER A 456 4.27 -25.70 -49.84
CA SER A 456 4.36 -25.36 -51.28
C SER A 456 3.02 -25.36 -52.04
N ILE A 457 2.08 -26.24 -51.68
CA ILE A 457 0.74 -26.32 -52.31
C ILE A 457 -0.12 -25.10 -51.97
N LYS A 458 -0.11 -24.66 -50.70
CA LYS A 458 -0.88 -23.48 -50.27
C LYS A 458 -0.30 -22.21 -50.90
N THR A 459 1.03 -22.10 -50.99
CA THR A 459 1.73 -21.00 -51.66
C THR A 459 1.41 -20.93 -53.15
N GLY A 460 1.44 -22.08 -53.85
CA GLY A 460 1.06 -22.15 -55.27
C GLY A 460 -0.38 -21.72 -55.52
N ASN A 461 -1.32 -22.12 -54.65
CA ASN A 461 -2.74 -21.75 -54.80
C ASN A 461 -2.94 -20.23 -54.65
N VAL A 462 -2.17 -19.58 -53.78
CA VAL A 462 -2.17 -18.12 -53.60
C VAL A 462 -1.58 -17.42 -54.83
N LEU A 463 -0.46 -17.90 -55.37
CA LEU A 463 0.13 -17.37 -56.61
C LEU A 463 -0.81 -17.51 -57.81
N ARG A 464 -1.57 -18.61 -57.87
CA ARG A 464 -2.61 -18.83 -58.89
C ARG A 464 -3.76 -17.81 -58.79
N SER A 465 -4.20 -17.49 -57.57
CA SER A 465 -5.23 -16.44 -57.38
C SER A 465 -4.76 -15.03 -57.75
N LEU A 466 -3.46 -14.85 -57.99
CA LEU A 466 -2.81 -13.61 -58.42
C LEU A 466 -2.46 -13.61 -59.93
N ASP A 467 -2.95 -14.59 -60.69
CA ASP A 467 -2.68 -14.78 -62.13
C ASP A 467 -1.18 -14.95 -62.50
N ARG A 468 -0.33 -15.20 -61.51
CA ARG A 468 1.10 -15.53 -61.67
C ARG A 468 1.28 -17.03 -61.89
N LEU A 469 0.66 -17.51 -62.98
CA LEU A 469 0.51 -18.93 -63.27
C LEU A 469 1.84 -19.66 -63.46
N GLN A 470 2.87 -18.97 -63.96
CA GLN A 470 4.18 -19.55 -64.23
C GLN A 470 4.98 -19.83 -62.96
N ASP A 471 5.00 -18.88 -62.03
CA ASP A 471 5.65 -19.06 -60.72
C ASP A 471 4.93 -20.12 -59.86
N ALA A 472 3.59 -20.19 -59.96
CA ALA A 472 2.79 -21.23 -59.33
C ALA A 472 3.14 -22.62 -59.91
N ALA A 473 3.27 -22.72 -61.24
CA ALA A 473 3.62 -23.96 -61.93
C ALA A 473 5.01 -24.49 -61.54
N GLU A 474 6.02 -23.62 -61.45
CA GLU A 474 7.37 -24.00 -61.00
C GLU A 474 7.40 -24.53 -59.56
N LEU A 475 6.58 -23.94 -58.67
CA LEU A 475 6.44 -24.38 -57.28
C LEU A 475 5.72 -25.74 -57.17
N TYR A 476 4.69 -25.98 -57.98
CA TYR A 476 4.04 -27.29 -58.04
C TYR A 476 4.96 -28.37 -58.63
N ALA A 477 5.76 -28.03 -59.65
CA ALA A 477 6.70 -28.95 -60.28
C ALA A 477 7.80 -29.41 -59.30
N LYS A 478 8.39 -28.48 -58.53
CA LYS A 478 9.35 -28.82 -57.46
C LYS A 478 8.77 -29.75 -56.40
N ASN A 479 7.48 -29.65 -56.12
CA ASN A 479 6.81 -30.54 -55.17
C ASN A 479 6.61 -31.94 -55.75
N GLN A 480 6.28 -32.07 -57.05
CA GLN A 480 6.19 -33.36 -57.72
C GLN A 480 7.54 -34.10 -57.78
N GLU A 481 8.64 -33.40 -58.04
CA GLU A 481 10.00 -33.99 -57.96
C GLU A 481 10.34 -34.49 -56.55
N TYR A 482 9.91 -33.77 -55.51
CA TYR A 482 10.13 -34.14 -54.11
C TYR A 482 9.33 -35.39 -53.71
N VAL A 483 8.09 -35.51 -54.18
CA VAL A 483 7.23 -36.69 -53.97
C VAL A 483 7.72 -37.90 -54.77
N ALA A 484 8.19 -37.70 -56.00
CA ALA A 484 8.77 -38.76 -56.84
C ALA A 484 10.08 -39.33 -56.23
N LYS A 485 10.96 -38.47 -55.70
CA LYS A 485 12.16 -38.90 -54.96
C LYS A 485 11.85 -39.67 -53.68
N ARG A 486 10.72 -39.39 -53.02
CA ARG A 486 10.30 -40.08 -51.80
C ARG A 486 9.68 -41.46 -52.07
N ASN A 487 9.11 -41.67 -53.26
CA ASN A 487 8.37 -42.89 -53.62
C ASN A 487 9.12 -43.84 -54.58
N GLY A 488 10.36 -43.53 -55.01
CA GLY A 488 11.30 -44.50 -55.59
C GLY A 488 10.94 -45.09 -56.97
N VAL A 489 10.46 -44.29 -57.93
CA VAL A 489 10.21 -44.75 -59.32
C VAL A 489 11.01 -43.92 -60.33
N SER A 490 11.83 -44.59 -61.17
CA SER A 490 12.48 -44.08 -62.40
C SER A 490 11.70 -44.65 -63.61
N THR A 491 11.38 -43.99 -64.73
CA THR A 491 12.12 -43.01 -65.57
C THR A 491 11.21 -42.53 -66.73
N TRP A 492 11.55 -41.39 -67.37
CA TRP A 492 11.28 -40.90 -68.74
C TRP A 492 9.84 -40.63 -69.27
N LEU A 493 9.58 -39.37 -69.65
CA LEU A 493 9.08 -38.96 -70.97
C LEU A 493 9.22 -37.43 -71.16
N LEU A 494 10.05 -37.03 -72.13
CA LEU A 494 10.12 -35.68 -72.71
C LEU A 494 8.93 -35.45 -73.65
N PHE A 495 8.41 -34.22 -73.70
CA PHE A 495 7.88 -33.65 -74.94
C PHE A 495 8.39 -32.22 -75.09
N ASP A 496 9.29 -32.06 -76.07
CA ASP A 496 9.74 -30.80 -76.64
C ASP A 496 8.83 -30.47 -77.84
N ILE A 497 8.40 -29.21 -77.94
CA ILE A 497 7.60 -28.68 -79.05
C ILE A 497 8.58 -27.95 -79.97
N SER A 498 9.16 -28.65 -80.95
CA SER A 498 9.77 -28.01 -82.12
C SER A 498 10.03 -29.00 -83.26
N GLN A 499 9.10 -29.07 -84.23
CA GLN A 499 9.31 -28.82 -85.66
C GLN A 499 8.34 -29.63 -86.56
N PRO A 500 7.95 -29.08 -87.74
CA PRO A 500 6.88 -29.56 -88.61
C PRO A 500 7.38 -30.24 -89.90
N GLN A 501 6.42 -30.67 -90.75
CA GLN A 501 6.50 -31.19 -92.14
C GLN A 501 6.49 -32.72 -92.29
N LEU A 502 5.94 -33.38 -93.34
CA LEU A 502 4.91 -33.20 -94.38
C LEU A 502 5.16 -34.38 -95.37
N VAL A 503 4.11 -35.05 -95.88
CA VAL A 503 4.08 -35.99 -97.05
C VAL A 503 4.86 -37.31 -96.85
N SER A 504 4.36 -38.52 -97.14
CA SER A 504 3.37 -39.03 -98.11
C SER A 504 2.37 -40.01 -97.52
#